data_AF-A0A9D7DFS9-F1
#
_entry.id   AF-A0A9D7DFS9-F1
#
_cell.length_a   1.000
_cell.length_b   1.000
_cell.length_c   1.000
_cell.angle_alpha   90.00
_cell.angle_beta   90.00
_cell.angle_gamma   90.00
#
_symmetry.space_group_name_H-M   'P 1'
#
loop_
_entity.id
_entity.type
_entity.pdbx_description
1 polymer ?
#
loop_
_entity_poly.entity_id
_entity_poly.type
_entity_poly.pdbx_seq_one_letter_code
_entity_poly.pdbx_strand_id
1 'polypeptide(L)'
;MNATPPSSPDPRAGHEAERFPLLEYSEAIGPSQELRFVTRASSPELLKTLDRWLLEPKEVEARKHLLRSYAEEIPRPGPLRSLRAKGMRGDSISPYDVHFREHAAVAGWDWQLLAAMAWKETRFDSTVTSSKGAMGIMQFMPQTAARMGLDTTSNMEDHIQAAALPEPPRHHVAARGSREGTTLAFRAGFPNAGPGHIIDAQRLAEQLGLDPKRWDGNVERAVLLLAKPRYFLRPEMKNGYCKGSQVFHYVRGVLTVYQQLKAPEVMAP
;
A
#
# COMPACT_ATOMS: atom_id res chain seq x y z
N MET A 1 -36.77 -3.32 8.58
CA MET A 1 -36.89 -1.89 8.29
C MET A 1 -35.48 -1.35 8.16
N ASN A 2 -35.00 -1.11 6.93
CA ASN A 2 -33.68 -0.55 6.71
C ASN A 2 -33.77 0.95 7.02
N ALA A 3 -33.28 1.33 8.19
CA ALA A 3 -33.12 2.74 8.53
C ALA A 3 -32.07 3.32 7.60
N THR A 4 -32.49 4.26 6.75
CA THR A 4 -31.60 5.15 6.03
C THR A 4 -30.74 5.87 7.07
N PRO A 5 -29.40 5.81 7.01
CA PRO A 5 -28.58 6.53 7.97
C PRO A 5 -28.90 8.04 7.84
N PRO A 6 -29.04 8.77 8.95
CA PRO A 6 -29.23 10.21 8.90
C PRO A 6 -28.07 10.81 8.10
N SER A 7 -28.39 11.70 7.16
CA SER A 7 -27.39 12.42 6.38
C SER A 7 -26.56 13.27 7.33
N SER A 8 -25.40 12.74 7.75
CA SER A 8 -24.47 13.49 8.58
C SER A 8 -24.00 14.72 7.80
N PRO A 9 -24.06 15.93 8.37
CA PRO A 9 -23.59 17.15 7.72
C PRO A 9 -22.06 17.17 7.51
N ASP A 10 -21.33 16.20 8.08
CA ASP A 10 -19.90 16.02 7.82
C ASP A 10 -19.67 14.91 6.77
N PRO A 11 -19.26 15.26 5.53
CA PRO A 11 -18.96 14.28 4.49
C PRO A 11 -17.86 13.27 4.89
N ARG A 12 -17.00 13.59 5.88
CA ARG A 12 -16.01 12.64 6.41
C ARG A 12 -16.64 11.58 7.30
N ALA A 13 -17.71 11.91 8.03
CA ALA A 13 -18.43 10.96 8.86
C ALA A 13 -19.08 9.86 8.00
N GLY A 14 -19.64 10.23 6.84
CA GLY A 14 -20.15 9.25 5.86
C GLY A 14 -19.06 8.28 5.37
N HIS A 15 -17.90 8.82 4.97
CA HIS A 15 -16.76 8.00 4.52
C HIS A 15 -16.23 7.05 5.61
N GLU A 16 -16.04 7.55 6.82
CA GLU A 16 -15.53 6.74 7.93
C GLU A 16 -16.59 5.73 8.43
N ALA A 17 -17.89 6.02 8.32
CA ALA A 17 -18.97 5.07 8.60
C ALA A 17 -18.95 3.85 7.67
N GLU A 18 -18.60 4.03 6.40
CA GLU A 18 -18.37 2.88 5.51
C GLU A 18 -17.16 2.03 5.93
N ARG A 19 -16.11 2.69 6.44
CA ARG A 19 -14.87 2.03 6.85
C ARG A 19 -14.99 1.33 8.20
N PHE A 20 -15.83 1.85 9.09
CA PHE A 20 -16.03 1.38 10.45
C PHE A 20 -17.53 1.19 10.74
N PRO A 21 -18.16 0.15 10.17
CA PRO A 21 -19.62 -0.04 10.22
C PRO A 21 -20.18 -0.34 11.62
N LEU A 22 -19.30 -0.58 12.60
CA LEU A 22 -19.67 -0.81 14.00
C LEU A 22 -19.57 0.46 14.85
N LEU A 23 -19.13 1.59 14.28
CA LEU A 23 -19.11 2.89 14.95
C LEU A 23 -20.38 3.66 14.59
N GLU A 24 -21.01 4.27 15.58
CA GLU A 24 -22.12 5.20 15.38
C GLU A 24 -21.55 6.61 15.25
N TYR A 25 -21.94 7.30 14.17
CA TYR A 25 -21.56 8.68 13.91
C TYR A 25 -22.78 9.56 14.18
N SER A 26 -22.65 10.46 15.15
CA SER A 26 -23.68 11.43 15.50
C SER A 26 -23.45 12.78 14.80
N GLU A 27 -24.30 13.76 15.08
CA GLU A 27 -24.09 15.15 14.69
C GLU A 27 -22.79 15.70 15.28
N ALA A 28 -22.22 16.71 14.60
CA ALA A 28 -21.00 17.37 15.02
C ALA A 28 -21.19 18.07 16.38
N ILE A 29 -20.28 17.84 17.31
CA ILE A 29 -20.30 18.47 18.63
C ILE A 29 -19.48 19.76 18.56
N GLY A 30 -20.18 20.89 18.58
CA GLY A 30 -19.58 22.23 18.58
C GLY A 30 -19.20 22.76 17.20
N PRO A 31 -18.70 24.01 17.13
CA PRO A 31 -18.31 24.63 15.86
C PRO A 31 -17.04 23.98 15.30
N SER A 32 -16.88 24.05 13.97
CA SER A 32 -15.63 23.65 13.31
C SER A 32 -14.46 24.47 13.85
N GLN A 33 -13.37 23.78 14.19
CA GLN A 33 -12.13 24.39 14.67
C GLN A 33 -11.00 24.10 13.70
N GLU A 34 -10.16 25.11 13.44
CA GLU A 34 -8.96 24.94 12.64
C GLU A 34 -7.87 24.25 13.45
N LEU A 35 -7.16 23.30 12.83
CA LEU A 35 -5.95 22.74 13.42
C LEU A 35 -4.85 23.80 13.44
N ARG A 36 -4.25 24.02 14.63
CA ARG A 36 -3.19 25.01 14.85
C ARG A 36 -1.99 24.34 15.51
N PHE A 37 -0.81 24.79 15.13
CA PHE A 37 0.40 24.45 15.89
C PHE A 37 0.43 25.25 17.20
N VAL A 38 0.97 24.64 18.24
CA VAL A 38 1.09 25.27 19.56
C VAL A 38 2.55 25.25 19.98
N THR A 39 3.04 26.37 20.50
CA THR A 39 4.41 26.51 21.05
C THR A 39 4.36 26.78 22.55
N ARG A 40 5.52 26.70 23.22
CA ARG A 40 5.60 27.10 24.63
C ARG A 40 5.38 28.60 24.76
N ALA A 41 4.70 29.03 25.82
CA ALA A 41 4.45 30.44 26.11
C ALA A 41 5.74 31.28 26.17
N SER A 42 6.85 30.66 26.59
CA SER A 42 8.17 31.29 26.66
C SER A 42 8.89 31.41 25.31
N SER A 43 8.29 31.01 24.19
CA SER A 43 8.93 30.97 22.86
C SER A 43 8.16 31.80 21.81
N PRO A 44 7.98 33.12 22.03
CA PRO A 44 7.21 33.98 21.12
C PRO A 44 7.86 34.12 19.72
N GLU A 45 9.19 34.12 19.64
CA GLU A 45 9.88 34.24 18.34
C GLU A 45 9.71 32.98 17.47
N LEU A 46 9.61 31.80 18.07
CA LEU A 46 9.28 30.57 17.35
C LEU A 46 7.86 30.63 16.81
N LEU A 47 6.89 31.10 17.62
CA LEU A 47 5.51 31.26 17.18
C LEU A 47 5.43 32.19 15.96
N LYS A 48 6.06 33.37 16.05
CA LYS A 48 6.10 34.35 14.96
C LYS A 48 6.76 33.81 13.69
N THR A 49 7.81 33.02 13.84
CA THR A 49 8.52 32.40 12.70
C THR A 49 7.65 31.32 12.05
N LEU A 50 7.01 30.47 12.87
CA LEU A 50 6.13 29.41 12.42
C LEU A 50 4.89 29.97 11.71
N ASP A 51 4.26 30.99 12.27
CA ASP A 51 3.10 31.66 11.66
C ASP A 51 3.46 32.24 10.28
N ARG A 52 4.64 32.86 10.15
CA ARG A 52 5.12 33.35 8.85
C ARG A 52 5.35 32.22 7.85
N TRP A 53 6.02 31.15 8.29
CA TRP A 53 6.33 30.01 7.44
C TRP A 53 5.07 29.30 6.93
N LEU A 54 4.06 29.13 7.79
CA LEU A 54 2.76 28.50 7.43
C LEU A 54 1.96 29.29 6.38
N LEU A 55 2.29 30.56 6.18
CA LEU A 55 1.68 31.44 5.19
C LEU A 55 2.49 31.51 3.88
N GLU A 56 3.68 30.90 3.82
CA GLU A 56 4.45 30.84 2.57
C GLU A 56 3.66 30.07 1.50
N PRO A 57 3.61 30.56 0.24
CA PRO A 57 2.81 29.92 -0.82
C PRO A 57 3.11 28.43 -1.02
N LYS A 58 4.39 28.05 -0.90
CA LYS A 58 4.83 26.65 -1.02
C LYS A 58 4.23 25.77 0.08
N GLU A 59 4.11 26.28 1.31
CA GLU A 59 3.60 25.53 2.46
C GLU A 59 2.08 25.46 2.43
N VAL A 60 1.43 26.54 1.97
CA VAL A 60 -0.02 26.54 1.72
C VAL A 60 -0.37 25.47 0.69
N GLU A 61 0.40 25.38 -0.40
CA GLU A 61 0.18 24.36 -1.43
C GLU A 61 0.51 22.94 -0.93
N ALA A 62 1.63 22.76 -0.23
CA ALA A 62 1.98 21.50 0.41
C ALA A 62 0.89 21.03 1.39
N ARG A 63 0.30 21.94 2.17
CA ARG A 63 -0.82 21.63 3.08
C ARG A 63 -2.08 21.22 2.33
N LYS A 64 -2.42 21.87 1.20
CA LYS A 64 -3.55 21.44 0.36
C LYS A 64 -3.32 20.02 -0.16
N HIS A 65 -2.13 19.73 -0.68
CA HIS A 65 -1.78 18.39 -1.15
C HIS A 65 -1.83 17.36 -0.01
N LEU A 66 -1.31 17.70 1.17
CA LEU A 66 -1.39 16.85 2.36
C LEU A 66 -2.85 16.56 2.72
N LEU A 67 -3.67 17.58 2.93
CA LEU A 67 -5.08 17.41 3.28
C LEU A 67 -5.83 16.60 2.23
N ARG A 68 -5.60 16.87 0.94
CA ARG A 68 -6.16 16.10 -0.17
C ARG A 68 -5.77 14.61 -0.08
N SER A 69 -4.50 14.30 0.16
CA SER A 69 -4.00 12.92 0.25
C SER A 69 -4.57 12.11 1.43
N TYR A 70 -5.07 12.79 2.46
CA TYR A 70 -5.72 12.18 3.63
C TYR A 70 -7.26 12.23 3.58
N ALA A 71 -7.84 13.17 2.84
CA ALA A 71 -9.28 13.40 2.76
C ALA A 71 -9.95 12.81 1.50
N GLU A 72 -9.20 12.58 0.42
CA GLU A 72 -9.74 11.92 -0.76
C GLU A 72 -9.96 10.43 -0.51
N GLU A 73 -11.11 9.93 -0.97
CA GLU A 73 -11.41 8.51 -1.01
C GLU A 73 -10.30 7.79 -1.77
N ILE A 74 -9.68 6.79 -1.13
CA ILE A 74 -8.81 5.87 -1.87
C ILE A 74 -9.71 5.22 -2.92
N PRO A 75 -9.45 5.41 -4.23
CA PRO A 75 -10.25 4.78 -5.26
C PRO A 75 -10.30 3.29 -4.97
N ARG A 76 -11.48 2.76 -4.66
CA ARG A 76 -11.66 1.31 -4.57
C ARG A 76 -11.42 0.81 -5.99
N PRO A 77 -10.40 -0.03 -6.24
CA PRO A 77 -10.35 -0.72 -7.52
C PRO A 77 -11.68 -1.47 -7.60
N GLY A 78 -12.50 -1.15 -8.61
CA GLY A 78 -13.74 -1.86 -8.85
C GLY A 78 -13.50 -3.37 -8.91
N PRO A 79 -14.54 -4.21 -8.81
CA PRO A 79 -14.40 -5.67 -8.74
C PRO A 79 -13.38 -6.14 -9.76
N LEU A 80 -12.50 -7.07 -9.32
CA LEU A 80 -11.50 -7.71 -10.18
C LEU A 80 -12.23 -8.31 -11.38
N ARG A 81 -12.40 -7.54 -12.46
CA ARG A 81 -12.80 -8.09 -13.75
C ARG A 81 -11.73 -9.10 -14.11
N SER A 82 -12.15 -10.28 -14.56
CA SER A 82 -11.23 -11.32 -14.99
C SER A 82 -10.19 -10.69 -15.93
N LEU A 83 -8.92 -10.96 -15.66
CA LEU A 83 -7.79 -10.35 -16.38
C LEU A 83 -7.88 -10.63 -17.90
N ARG A 84 -8.57 -11.71 -18.27
CA ARG A 84 -8.91 -12.10 -19.66
C ARG A 84 -10.09 -11.35 -20.29
N ALA A 85 -10.87 -10.56 -19.55
CA ALA A 85 -11.94 -9.73 -20.12
C ALA A 85 -11.42 -8.58 -21.01
N LYS A 86 -10.10 -8.33 -21.03
CA LYS A 86 -9.43 -7.32 -21.87
C LYS A 86 -8.97 -7.84 -23.25
N GLY A 87 -9.42 -9.01 -23.71
CA GLY A 87 -9.17 -9.46 -25.10
C GLY A 87 -7.71 -9.84 -25.39
N MET A 88 -6.96 -10.22 -24.35
CA MET A 88 -5.61 -10.75 -24.47
C MET A 88 -5.65 -12.08 -25.25
N ARG A 89 -4.81 -12.23 -26.28
CA ARG A 89 -4.81 -13.41 -27.16
C ARG A 89 -3.80 -14.46 -26.67
N GLY A 90 -4.19 -15.73 -26.64
CA GLY A 90 -3.30 -16.88 -26.39
C GLY A 90 -2.72 -16.90 -24.97
N ASP A 91 -1.43 -17.24 -24.86
CA ASP A 91 -0.71 -17.38 -23.58
C ASP A 91 -0.28 -16.05 -22.94
N SER A 92 -0.67 -14.92 -23.54
CA SER A 92 -0.30 -13.60 -23.04
C SER A 92 -1.19 -13.16 -21.88
N ILE A 93 -0.58 -12.64 -20.82
CA ILE A 93 -1.29 -12.19 -19.61
C ILE A 93 -1.11 -10.69 -19.32
N SER A 94 -0.14 -10.02 -19.95
CA SER A 94 0.01 -8.56 -19.95
C SER A 94 0.56 -8.03 -21.29
N PRO A 95 0.34 -6.75 -21.64
CA PRO A 95 0.98 -6.14 -22.80
C PRO A 95 2.52 -6.09 -22.73
N TYR A 96 3.09 -6.40 -21.56
CA TYR A 96 4.51 -6.24 -21.24
C TYR A 96 5.15 -7.57 -20.81
N ASP A 97 4.60 -8.71 -21.25
CA ASP A 97 5.06 -10.04 -20.84
C ASP A 97 6.56 -10.26 -21.06
N VAL A 98 7.11 -9.71 -22.15
CA VAL A 98 8.54 -9.79 -22.47
C VAL A 98 9.37 -9.15 -21.36
N HIS A 99 9.08 -7.91 -20.98
CA HIS A 99 9.81 -7.19 -19.94
C HIS A 99 9.63 -7.84 -18.57
N PHE A 100 8.42 -8.32 -18.23
CA PHE A 100 8.22 -9.06 -16.98
C PHE A 100 9.04 -10.34 -16.93
N ARG A 101 9.08 -11.13 -18.02
CA ARG A 101 9.87 -12.38 -18.07
C ARG A 101 11.36 -12.12 -17.98
N GLU A 102 11.86 -11.12 -18.72
CA GLU A 102 13.27 -10.77 -18.76
C GLU A 102 13.78 -10.36 -17.37
N HIS A 103 13.15 -9.36 -16.75
CA HIS A 103 13.63 -8.84 -15.47
C HIS A 103 13.35 -9.80 -14.31
N ALA A 104 12.25 -10.56 -14.34
CA ALA A 104 11.99 -11.57 -13.32
C ALA A 104 13.03 -12.69 -13.32
N ALA A 105 13.46 -13.15 -14.51
CA ALA A 105 14.46 -14.20 -14.63
C ALA A 105 15.80 -13.79 -14.00
N VAL A 106 16.25 -12.55 -14.24
CA VAL A 106 17.50 -12.00 -13.67
C VAL A 106 17.47 -12.01 -12.14
N ALA A 107 16.30 -11.76 -11.54
CA ALA A 107 16.16 -11.64 -10.10
C ALA A 107 15.66 -12.91 -9.38
N GLY A 108 15.38 -14.00 -10.11
CA GLY A 108 14.77 -15.20 -9.54
C GLY A 108 13.33 -14.97 -9.04
N TRP A 109 12.57 -14.15 -9.76
CA TRP A 109 11.15 -13.94 -9.55
C TRP A 109 10.30 -14.77 -10.50
N ASP A 110 9.10 -15.09 -10.04
CA ASP A 110 8.04 -15.55 -10.91
C ASP A 110 7.45 -14.32 -11.63
N TRP A 111 7.55 -14.28 -12.96
CA TRP A 111 7.12 -13.12 -13.74
C TRP A 111 5.62 -12.89 -13.66
N GLN A 112 4.81 -13.93 -13.43
CA GLN A 112 3.38 -13.79 -13.21
C GLN A 112 3.09 -13.06 -11.88
N LEU A 113 3.98 -13.12 -10.89
CA LEU A 113 3.84 -12.32 -9.66
C LEU A 113 4.04 -10.83 -9.94
N LEU A 114 5.07 -10.47 -10.71
CA LEU A 114 5.29 -9.08 -11.11
C LEU A 114 4.10 -8.54 -11.91
N ALA A 115 3.58 -9.33 -12.86
CA ALA A 115 2.40 -8.97 -13.64
C ALA A 115 1.15 -8.81 -12.75
N ALA A 116 0.97 -9.68 -11.75
CA ALA A 116 -0.13 -9.58 -10.79
C ALA A 116 -0.07 -8.30 -9.95
N MET A 117 1.14 -7.89 -9.53
CA MET A 117 1.35 -6.63 -8.82
C MET A 117 1.03 -5.43 -9.72
N ALA A 118 1.59 -5.38 -10.93
CA ALA A 118 1.30 -4.32 -11.91
C ALA A 118 -0.20 -4.20 -12.23
N TRP A 119 -0.91 -5.34 -12.33
CA TRP A 119 -2.36 -5.33 -12.51
C TRP A 119 -3.08 -4.73 -11.31
N LYS A 120 -2.63 -5.06 -10.10
CA LYS A 120 -3.21 -4.55 -8.85
C LYS A 120 -2.97 -3.07 -8.64
N GLU A 121 -1.83 -2.56 -9.08
CA GLU A 121 -1.45 -1.16 -8.97
C GLU A 121 -2.19 -0.30 -10.00
N THR A 122 -2.07 -0.61 -11.29
CA THR A 122 -2.55 0.29 -12.36
C THR A 122 -3.33 -0.41 -13.47
N ARG A 123 -3.55 -1.73 -13.38
CA ARG A 123 -4.14 -2.53 -14.49
C ARG A 123 -3.32 -2.42 -15.79
N PHE A 124 -1.99 -2.38 -15.62
CA PHE A 124 -0.98 -2.20 -16.66
C PHE A 124 -0.96 -0.80 -17.32
N ASP A 125 -1.52 0.23 -16.68
CA ASP A 125 -1.35 1.60 -17.17
C ASP A 125 -0.06 2.19 -16.61
N SER A 126 0.91 2.49 -17.49
CA SER A 126 2.20 3.06 -17.11
C SER A 126 2.16 4.58 -16.92
N THR A 127 1.05 5.24 -17.23
CA THR A 127 0.93 6.71 -17.17
C THR A 127 0.32 7.22 -15.87
N VAL A 128 -0.14 6.30 -15.00
CA VAL A 128 -0.86 6.64 -13.77
C VAL A 128 0.09 7.27 -12.75
N THR A 129 -0.32 8.43 -12.24
CA THR A 129 0.23 9.03 -11.02
C THR A 129 -0.88 9.09 -9.97
N SER A 130 -0.68 8.48 -8.81
CA SER A 130 -1.68 8.52 -7.74
C SER A 130 -1.75 9.89 -7.07
N SER A 131 -2.82 10.16 -6.32
CA SER A 131 -2.96 11.39 -5.51
C SER A 131 -1.87 11.58 -4.47
N LYS A 132 -1.13 10.51 -4.13
CA LYS A 132 0.03 10.51 -3.23
C LYS A 132 1.38 10.64 -3.95
N GLY A 133 1.35 10.78 -5.28
CA GLY A 133 2.54 10.91 -6.12
C GLY A 133 3.23 9.58 -6.45
N ALA A 134 2.59 8.43 -6.22
CA ALA A 134 3.12 7.15 -6.69
C ALA A 134 3.03 7.08 -8.22
N MET A 135 4.11 6.69 -8.91
CA MET A 135 4.23 6.82 -10.37
C MET A 135 4.42 5.48 -11.08
N GLY A 136 3.89 5.40 -12.30
CA GLY A 136 4.16 4.35 -13.26
C GLY A 136 3.46 3.02 -12.96
N ILE A 137 3.77 2.01 -13.77
CA ILE A 137 3.07 0.71 -13.77
C ILE A 137 3.18 -0.06 -12.44
N MET A 138 4.23 0.21 -11.66
CA MET A 138 4.51 -0.40 -10.35
C MET A 138 4.20 0.53 -9.16
N GLN A 139 3.69 1.75 -9.41
CA GLN A 139 3.32 2.74 -8.39
C GLN A 139 4.39 2.98 -7.31
N PHE A 140 5.62 3.30 -7.72
CA PHE A 140 6.66 3.68 -6.77
C PHE A 140 6.42 5.07 -6.20
N MET A 141 6.45 5.20 -4.86
CA MET A 141 6.47 6.50 -4.20
C MET A 141 7.74 7.28 -4.59
N PRO A 142 7.71 8.63 -4.67
CA PRO A 142 8.82 9.42 -5.22
C PRO A 142 10.18 9.14 -4.57
N GLN A 143 10.23 8.99 -3.25
CA GLN A 143 11.47 8.67 -2.54
C GLN A 143 12.01 7.26 -2.88
N THR A 144 11.11 6.30 -3.12
CA THR A 144 11.48 4.93 -3.51
C THR A 144 11.94 4.90 -4.96
N ALA A 145 11.21 5.59 -5.86
CA ALA A 145 11.59 5.77 -7.25
C ALA A 145 13.02 6.34 -7.36
N ALA A 146 13.30 7.45 -6.67
CA ALA A 146 14.63 8.07 -6.66
C ALA A 146 15.73 7.13 -6.14
N ARG A 147 15.45 6.33 -5.10
CA ARG A 147 16.39 5.32 -4.58
C ARG A 147 16.66 4.18 -5.56
N MET A 148 15.71 3.89 -6.43
CA MET A 148 15.82 2.89 -7.50
C MET A 148 16.39 3.49 -8.79
N GLY A 149 16.75 4.78 -8.80
CA GLY A 149 17.26 5.47 -9.98
C GLY A 149 16.18 5.87 -10.99
N LEU A 150 14.91 5.90 -10.56
CA LEU A 150 13.77 6.30 -11.39
C LEU A 150 13.41 7.77 -11.16
N ASP A 151 12.98 8.44 -12.22
CA ASP A 151 12.42 9.79 -12.21
C ASP A 151 11.20 9.90 -13.14
N THR A 152 10.71 11.12 -13.37
CA THR A 152 9.52 11.36 -14.21
C THR A 152 9.74 11.07 -15.70
N THR A 153 10.98 10.85 -16.13
CA THR A 153 11.35 10.49 -17.51
C THR A 153 11.53 8.99 -17.70
N SER A 154 11.59 8.22 -16.61
CA SER A 154 11.69 6.77 -16.64
C SER A 154 10.51 6.14 -17.35
N ASN A 155 10.81 5.16 -18.20
CA ASN A 155 9.81 4.49 -19.01
C ASN A 155 9.20 3.28 -18.27
N MET A 156 8.22 2.62 -18.90
CA MET A 156 7.54 1.45 -18.33
C MET A 156 8.50 0.30 -18.00
N GLU A 157 9.52 0.07 -18.83
CA GLU A 157 10.51 -0.99 -18.66
C GLU A 157 11.40 -0.72 -17.45
N ASP A 158 11.87 0.52 -17.27
CA ASP A 158 12.66 0.94 -16.11
C ASP A 158 11.89 0.66 -14.80
N HIS A 159 10.58 0.93 -14.78
CA HIS A 159 9.71 0.63 -13.64
C HIS A 159 9.59 -0.88 -13.38
N ILE A 160 9.46 -1.72 -14.41
CA ILE A 160 9.40 -3.18 -14.24
C ILE A 160 10.74 -3.71 -13.75
N GLN A 161 11.85 -3.23 -14.33
CA GLN A 161 13.21 -3.60 -13.92
C GLN A 161 13.45 -3.26 -12.45
N ALA A 162 13.09 -2.04 -12.03
CA ALA A 162 13.24 -1.61 -10.64
C ALA A 162 12.41 -2.47 -9.67
N ALA A 163 11.21 -2.89 -10.06
CA ALA A 163 10.37 -3.76 -9.22
C ALA A 163 10.86 -5.21 -9.16
N ALA A 164 11.59 -5.66 -10.18
CA ALA A 164 12.22 -6.97 -10.18
C ALA A 164 13.50 -7.00 -9.34
N LEU A 165 14.10 -5.86 -8.97
CA LEU A 165 15.37 -5.84 -8.24
C LEU A 165 15.31 -6.73 -6.99
N PRO A 166 16.32 -7.60 -6.79
CA PRO A 166 16.32 -8.52 -5.67
C PRO A 166 16.36 -7.74 -4.35
N GLU A 167 15.53 -8.16 -3.41
CA GLU A 167 15.54 -7.60 -2.06
C GLU A 167 16.90 -7.83 -1.40
N PRO A 168 17.39 -6.88 -0.59
CA PRO A 168 18.64 -7.07 0.14
C PRO A 168 18.61 -8.37 0.96
N PRO A 169 19.71 -9.16 1.02
CA PRO A 169 19.73 -10.48 1.66
C PRO A 169 19.27 -10.51 3.12
N ARG A 170 19.39 -9.40 3.85
CA ARG A 170 18.87 -9.24 5.22
C ARG A 170 17.34 -9.37 5.32
N HIS A 171 16.63 -9.12 4.23
CA HIS A 171 15.18 -9.29 4.11
C HIS A 171 14.81 -10.73 3.67
N HIS A 172 15.77 -11.52 3.17
CA HIS A 172 15.57 -12.93 2.79
C HIS A 172 15.45 -13.89 3.98
N VAL A 173 15.75 -13.44 5.20
CA VAL A 173 15.57 -14.23 6.43
C VAL A 173 14.09 -14.64 6.60
N ALA A 174 13.17 -13.86 6.03
CA ALA A 174 11.74 -14.14 6.02
C ALA A 174 11.32 -15.30 5.10
N ALA A 175 12.02 -15.51 3.98
CA ALA A 175 11.58 -16.42 2.92
C ALA A 175 12.28 -17.79 2.95
N ARG A 176 13.46 -17.90 3.58
CA ARG A 176 14.25 -19.15 3.60
C ARG A 176 13.53 -20.26 4.37
N GLY A 177 13.12 -21.30 3.64
CA GLY A 177 12.45 -22.50 4.17
C GLY A 177 10.93 -22.39 4.29
N SER A 178 10.33 -21.31 3.80
CA SER A 178 8.86 -21.16 3.78
C SER A 178 8.26 -21.88 2.57
N ARG A 179 6.99 -22.33 2.68
CA ARG A 179 6.24 -22.88 1.54
C ARG A 179 6.15 -21.80 0.44
N GLU A 180 6.10 -22.22 -0.83
CA GLU A 180 6.07 -21.34 -2.00
C GLU A 180 5.10 -20.16 -1.86
N GLY A 181 3.87 -20.42 -1.39
CA GLY A 181 2.86 -19.37 -1.16
C GLY A 181 3.26 -18.29 -0.15
N THR A 182 4.04 -18.64 0.88
CA THR A 182 4.53 -17.65 1.86
C THR A 182 5.62 -16.76 1.28
N THR A 183 6.51 -17.30 0.45
CA THR A 183 7.55 -16.50 -0.23
C THR A 183 6.89 -15.48 -1.16
N LEU A 184 5.86 -15.86 -1.91
CA LEU A 184 5.10 -14.95 -2.78
C LEU A 184 4.43 -13.83 -1.97
N ALA A 185 3.83 -14.17 -0.82
CA ALA A 185 3.14 -13.21 0.03
C ALA A 185 4.09 -12.15 0.62
N PHE A 186 5.28 -12.56 1.08
CA PHE A 186 6.30 -11.63 1.55
C PHE A 186 6.77 -10.68 0.44
N ARG A 187 7.05 -11.22 -0.75
CA ARG A 187 7.45 -10.43 -1.92
C ARG A 187 6.40 -9.40 -2.32
N ALA A 188 5.12 -9.77 -2.29
CA ALA A 188 4.02 -8.83 -2.52
C ALA A 188 3.85 -7.81 -1.37
N GLY A 189 4.20 -8.17 -0.13
CA GLY A 189 4.08 -7.28 1.02
C GLY A 189 5.12 -6.16 1.07
N PHE A 190 6.34 -6.39 0.56
CA PHE A 190 7.43 -5.42 0.59
C PHE A 190 7.15 -4.10 -0.15
N PRO A 191 6.66 -4.07 -1.40
CA PRO A 191 6.39 -2.80 -2.08
C PRO A 191 5.26 -2.00 -1.42
N ASN A 192 4.31 -2.67 -0.75
CA ASN A 192 3.17 -2.02 -0.12
C ASN A 192 3.44 -1.52 1.31
N ALA A 193 4.03 -2.36 2.15
CA ALA A 193 4.30 -2.05 3.56
C ALA A 193 5.72 -1.52 3.77
N GLY A 194 6.64 -1.74 2.85
CA GLY A 194 8.06 -1.60 3.09
C GLY A 194 8.64 -2.76 3.91
N PRO A 195 9.91 -3.13 3.69
CA PRO A 195 10.54 -4.25 4.38
C PRO A 195 10.66 -4.05 5.90
N GLY A 196 10.74 -2.81 6.38
CA GLY A 196 10.79 -2.51 7.80
C GLY A 196 9.55 -2.96 8.55
N HIS A 197 8.36 -2.63 8.03
CA HIS A 197 7.09 -3.04 8.65
C HIS A 197 6.86 -4.54 8.55
N ILE A 198 7.29 -5.21 7.47
CA ILE A 198 7.23 -6.68 7.39
C ILE A 198 8.13 -7.32 8.46
N ILE A 199 9.35 -6.82 8.64
CA ILE A 199 10.25 -7.31 9.71
C ILE A 199 9.64 -7.09 11.10
N ASP A 200 9.05 -5.93 11.35
CA ASP A 200 8.36 -5.67 12.62
C ASP A 200 7.16 -6.60 12.81
N ALA A 201 6.42 -6.89 11.74
CA ALA A 201 5.31 -7.84 11.80
C ALA A 201 5.79 -9.27 12.10
N GLN A 202 6.96 -9.68 11.58
CA GLN A 202 7.57 -10.96 11.92
C GLN A 202 7.98 -11.03 13.39
N ARG A 203 8.67 -9.99 13.90
CA ARG A 203 9.01 -9.92 15.33
C ARG A 203 7.76 -9.97 16.21
N LEU A 204 6.71 -9.25 15.81
CA LEU A 204 5.45 -9.26 16.52
C LEU A 204 4.76 -10.63 16.45
N ALA A 205 4.84 -11.33 15.31
CA ALA A 205 4.32 -12.70 15.18
C ALA A 205 5.02 -13.64 16.17
N GLU A 206 6.34 -13.58 16.25
CA GLU A 206 7.14 -14.36 17.21
C GLU A 206 6.75 -14.07 18.67
N GLN A 207 6.61 -12.79 19.04
CA GLN A 207 6.13 -12.39 20.38
C GLN A 207 4.72 -12.89 20.72
N LEU A 208 3.90 -13.18 19.70
CA LEU A 208 2.53 -13.69 19.86
C LEU A 208 2.46 -15.23 19.76
N GLY A 209 3.58 -15.93 19.69
CA GLY A 209 3.63 -17.38 19.52
C GLY A 209 3.17 -17.85 18.14
N LEU A 210 3.19 -16.97 17.15
CA LEU A 210 2.93 -17.28 15.74
C LEU A 210 4.24 -17.59 15.02
N ASP A 211 4.17 -18.22 13.86
CA ASP A 211 5.34 -18.54 13.04
C ASP A 211 5.78 -17.32 12.20
N PRO A 212 6.94 -16.68 12.50
CA PRO A 212 7.41 -15.52 11.76
C PRO A 212 7.85 -15.84 10.32
N LYS A 213 7.99 -17.12 9.97
CA LYS A 213 8.36 -17.61 8.63
C LYS A 213 7.16 -18.07 7.82
N ARG A 214 5.94 -17.92 8.35
CA ARG A 214 4.69 -18.24 7.66
C ARG A 214 3.87 -16.96 7.49
N TRP A 215 3.36 -16.72 6.28
CA TRP A 215 2.49 -15.56 6.06
C TRP A 215 1.07 -15.82 6.55
N ASP A 216 0.43 -16.83 5.96
CA ASP A 216 -0.99 -17.14 6.18
C ASP A 216 -1.25 -17.56 7.63
N GLY A 217 -2.22 -16.90 8.26
CA GLY A 217 -2.62 -17.12 9.65
C GLY A 217 -1.58 -16.70 10.69
N ASN A 218 -0.46 -16.10 10.27
CA ASN A 218 0.67 -15.78 11.14
C ASN A 218 1.12 -14.32 10.93
N VAL A 219 2.11 -14.05 10.08
CA VAL A 219 2.61 -12.67 9.87
C VAL A 219 1.51 -11.73 9.39
N GLU A 220 0.58 -12.17 8.55
CA GLU A 220 -0.53 -11.31 8.09
C GLU A 220 -1.43 -10.81 9.24
N ARG A 221 -1.55 -11.61 10.32
CA ARG A 221 -2.28 -11.20 11.53
C ARG A 221 -1.49 -10.15 12.29
N ALA A 222 -0.17 -10.32 12.40
CA ALA A 222 0.70 -9.35 13.06
C ALA A 222 0.73 -8.02 12.31
N VAL A 223 0.73 -8.03 10.97
CA VAL A 223 0.60 -6.83 10.14
C VAL A 223 -0.65 -6.02 10.50
N LEU A 224 -1.81 -6.68 10.65
CA LEU A 224 -3.04 -6.00 11.08
C LEU A 224 -2.93 -5.36 12.47
N LEU A 225 -2.16 -5.97 13.38
CA LEU A 225 -1.97 -5.49 14.73
C LEU A 225 -1.04 -4.27 14.82
N LEU A 226 -0.11 -4.10 13.88
CA LEU A 226 0.76 -2.91 13.78
C LEU A 226 0.02 -1.61 13.47
N ALA A 227 -1.29 -1.65 13.24
CA ALA A 227 -2.13 -0.46 13.20
C ALA A 227 -2.55 0.05 14.60
N LYS A 228 -2.34 -0.74 15.67
CA LYS A 228 -2.80 -0.39 17.02
C LYS A 228 -1.63 0.10 17.88
N PRO A 229 -1.76 1.22 18.62
CA PRO A 229 -0.69 1.80 19.45
C PRO A 229 -0.01 0.82 20.39
N ARG A 230 -0.78 -0.05 21.07
CA ARG A 230 -0.27 -1.09 21.98
C ARG A 230 0.72 -2.09 21.34
N TYR A 231 0.75 -2.18 20.01
CA TYR A 231 1.67 -3.05 19.28
C TYR A 231 2.78 -2.25 18.63
N PHE A 232 2.47 -1.20 17.86
CA PHE A 232 3.52 -0.46 17.14
C PHE A 232 4.41 0.43 18.02
N LEU A 233 3.97 0.77 19.24
CA LEU A 233 4.80 1.51 20.22
C LEU A 233 5.68 0.59 21.07
N ARG A 234 5.68 -0.73 20.82
CA ARG A 234 6.57 -1.64 21.55
C ARG A 234 8.04 -1.35 21.20
N PRO A 235 8.98 -1.45 22.16
CA PRO A 235 10.39 -1.13 21.94
C PRO A 235 11.04 -1.89 20.77
N GLU A 236 10.56 -3.10 20.46
CA GLU A 236 11.13 -3.93 19.40
C GLU A 236 10.64 -3.54 17.98
N MET A 237 9.57 -2.73 17.88
CA MET A 237 9.01 -2.23 16.63
C MET A 237 9.72 -0.95 16.22
N LYS A 238 10.50 -1.01 15.15
CA LYS A 238 11.40 0.09 14.76
C LYS A 238 10.77 1.07 13.78
N ASN A 239 9.65 0.70 13.16
CA ASN A 239 9.06 1.44 12.05
C ASN A 239 7.72 2.11 12.40
N GLY A 240 7.21 1.91 13.63
CA GLY A 240 6.00 2.57 14.10
C GLY A 240 4.72 2.11 13.40
N TYR A 241 3.74 3.01 13.28
CA TYR A 241 2.41 2.72 12.75
C TYR A 241 2.47 2.16 11.33
N CYS A 242 1.84 0.99 11.12
CA CYS A 242 1.61 0.43 9.81
C CYS A 242 0.11 0.46 9.50
N LYS A 243 -0.28 0.85 8.28
CA LYS A 243 -1.67 0.73 7.80
C LYS A 243 -1.99 -0.73 7.44
N GLY A 244 -1.96 -1.61 8.43
CA GLY A 244 -1.95 -3.06 8.25
C GLY A 244 -3.13 -3.63 7.46
N SER A 245 -4.31 -3.02 7.54
CA SER A 245 -5.45 -3.44 6.73
C SER A 245 -5.22 -3.27 5.23
N GLN A 246 -4.53 -2.20 4.81
CA GLN A 246 -4.20 -2.00 3.40
C GLN A 246 -3.25 -3.09 2.90
N VAL A 247 -2.19 -3.38 3.67
CA VAL A 247 -1.21 -4.42 3.36
C VAL A 247 -1.87 -5.79 3.25
N PHE A 248 -2.70 -6.15 4.24
CA PHE A 248 -3.42 -7.42 4.29
C PHE A 248 -4.28 -7.66 3.03
N HIS A 249 -5.10 -6.68 2.66
CA HIS A 249 -5.97 -6.81 1.47
C HIS A 249 -5.18 -6.74 0.16
N TYR A 250 -4.12 -5.93 0.12
CA TYR A 250 -3.24 -5.83 -1.05
C TYR A 250 -2.60 -7.18 -1.37
N VAL A 251 -1.91 -7.80 -0.40
CA VAL A 251 -1.22 -9.07 -0.60
C VAL A 251 -2.18 -10.17 -1.04
N ARG A 252 -3.33 -10.33 -0.37
CA ARG A 252 -4.35 -11.31 -0.78
C ARG A 252 -4.87 -11.04 -2.19
N GLY A 253 -5.04 -9.77 -2.54
CA GLY A 253 -5.46 -9.37 -3.87
C GLY A 253 -4.43 -9.73 -4.95
N VAL A 254 -3.13 -9.49 -4.70
CA VAL A 254 -2.04 -9.87 -5.62
C VAL A 254 -2.01 -11.39 -5.78
N LEU A 255 -2.06 -12.15 -4.68
CA LEU A 255 -2.04 -13.61 -4.73
C LEU A 255 -3.27 -14.21 -5.45
N THR A 256 -4.43 -13.59 -5.30
CA THR A 256 -5.64 -13.99 -6.04
C THR A 256 -5.45 -13.80 -7.54
N VAL A 257 -4.94 -12.64 -7.96
CA VAL A 257 -4.65 -12.36 -9.38
C VAL A 257 -3.59 -13.33 -9.89
N TYR A 258 -2.51 -13.53 -9.14
CA TYR A 258 -1.45 -14.47 -9.48
C TYR A 258 -1.98 -15.90 -9.71
N GLN A 259 -2.86 -16.39 -8.84
CA GLN A 259 -3.50 -17.70 -9.03
C GLN A 259 -4.35 -17.75 -10.30
N GLN A 260 -5.10 -16.68 -10.60
CA GLN A 260 -5.88 -16.58 -11.86
C GLN A 260 -4.98 -16.56 -13.10
N LEU A 261 -3.81 -15.95 -13.01
CA LEU A 261 -2.82 -15.91 -14.09
C LEU A 261 -2.16 -17.28 -14.33
N LYS A 262 -2.00 -18.09 -13.27
CA LYS A 262 -1.43 -19.44 -13.35
C LYS A 262 -2.44 -20.54 -13.65
N ALA A 263 -3.73 -20.32 -13.40
CA ALA A 263 -4.74 -21.35 -13.62
C ALA A 263 -4.84 -21.69 -15.13
N PRO A 264 -4.75 -22.97 -15.52
CA PRO A 264 -5.05 -23.39 -16.88
C PRO A 264 -6.53 -23.12 -17.20
N GLU A 265 -6.84 -22.92 -18.48
CA GLU A 265 -8.23 -22.80 -18.95
C GLU A 265 -8.99 -24.07 -18.55
N VAL A 266 -9.89 -23.97 -17.56
CA VAL A 266 -10.97 -24.94 -17.47
C VAL A 266 -11.90 -24.55 -18.62
N MET A 267 -11.74 -25.22 -19.76
CA MET A 267 -12.77 -25.21 -20.80
C MET A 267 -14.07 -25.61 -20.10
N ALA A 268 -14.97 -24.64 -19.93
CA ALA A 268 -16.34 -24.95 -19.55
C ALA A 268 -16.91 -25.88 -20.64
N PRO A 269 -17.62 -26.96 -20.25
CA PRO A 269 -18.24 -27.88 -21.21
C PRO A 269 -19.29 -27.18 -22.07
#